data_AF-A0A1Y5EJ74-F1
#
_entry.id   AF-A0A1Y5EJ74-F1
#
_cell.length_a   1.000
_cell.length_b   1.000
_cell.length_c   1.000
_cell.angle_alpha   90.00
_cell.angle_beta   90.00
_cell.angle_gamma   90.00
#
_symmetry.space_group_name_H-M   'P 1'
#
loop_
_entity.id
_entity.type
_entity.pdbx_description
1 polymer ?
#
loop_
_entity_poly.entity_id
_entity_poly.type
_entity_poly.pdbx_seq_one_letter_code
_entity_poly.pdbx_strand_id
1 'polypeptide(L)' 'MSNSEITTSQEILLQVTKIVETECAQDASKLLADGFILLGVGNSVFVDNDSRFVYSLGFTKPIEELSHWASSNF' A
#
# COMPACT_ATOMS: atom_id res chain seq x y z
N MET A 1 21.63 -8.37 22.70
CA MET A 1 20.68 -8.28 21.58
C MET A 1 21.02 -7.02 20.85
N SER A 2 21.56 -7.12 19.64
CA SER A 2 21.97 -5.96 18.84
C SER A 2 20.72 -5.19 18.45
N ASN A 3 20.61 -3.93 18.86
CA ASN A 3 19.64 -3.01 18.28
C ASN A 3 20.00 -2.87 16.80
N SER A 4 19.35 -3.66 15.95
CA SER A 4 19.36 -3.43 14.50
C SER A 4 18.84 -2.03 14.30
N GLU A 5 19.69 -1.11 13.81
CA GLU A 5 19.24 0.20 13.38
C GLU A 5 18.12 0.00 12.37
N ILE A 6 16.89 0.36 12.78
CA ILE A 6 15.72 0.28 11.91
C ILE A 6 15.95 1.33 10.83
N THR A 7 15.96 0.91 9.57
CA THR A 7 16.09 1.83 8.44
C THR A 7 14.83 2.67 8.32
N THR A 8 14.94 3.90 7.79
CA THR A 8 13.79 4.79 7.56
C THR A 8 12.66 4.11 6.78
N SER A 9 12.99 3.24 5.81
CA SER A 9 12.00 2.45 5.06
C SER A 9 11.24 1.46 5.94
N GLN A 10 11.90 0.85 6.93
CA GLN A 10 11.25 -0.06 7.89
C GLN A 10 10.38 0.70 8.90
N GLU A 11 10.79 1.90 9.32
CA GLU A 11 9.95 2.78 10.16
C GLU A 11 8.67 3.18 9.42
N ILE A 12 8.78 3.55 8.15
CA ILE A 12 7.64 3.84 7.28
C ILE A 12 6.73 2.61 7.15
N LEU A 13 7.31 1.43 6.95
CA LEU A 13 6.54 0.18 6.85
C LEU A 13 5.78 -0.15 8.14
N LEU A 14 6.39 0.10 9.30
CA LEU A 14 5.78 -0.11 10.62
C LEU A 14 4.61 0.86 10.89
N GLN A 15 4.59 2.00 10.21
CA GLN A 15 3.50 2.97 10.28
C GLN A 15 2.35 2.65 9.31
N VAL A 16 2.51 1.66 8.41
CA VAL A 16 1.44 1.28 7.47
C VAL A 16 0.28 0.65 8.24
N THR A 17 -0.87 1.31 8.22
CA THR A 17 -2.06 0.88 8.97
C THR A 17 -2.98 -0.03 8.16
N LYS A 18 -2.89 -0.01 6.82
CA LYS A 18 -3.63 -0.88 5.91
C LYS A 18 -2.90 -1.06 4.59
N ILE A 19 -3.06 -2.25 4.00
CA ILE A 19 -2.61 -2.57 2.66
C ILE A 19 -3.84 -2.80 1.79
N VAL A 20 -3.87 -2.15 0.63
CA VAL A 20 -4.86 -2.34 -0.42
C VAL A 20 -4.13 -2.94 -1.61
N GLU A 21 -4.68 -4.02 -2.16
CA GLU A 21 -4.16 -4.64 -3.37
C GLU A 21 -5.15 -4.46 -4.51
N THR A 22 -4.65 -4.05 -5.68
CA THR A 22 -5.47 -3.92 -6.88
C THR A 22 -4.69 -4.35 -8.11
N GLU A 23 -5.37 -5.02 -9.03
CA GLU A 23 -4.85 -5.31 -10.37
C GLU A 23 -5.09 -4.17 -11.39
N CYS A 24 -5.86 -3.16 -10.98
CA CYS A 24 -6.21 -2.02 -11.80
C CYS A 24 -5.19 -0.89 -11.61
N ALA A 25 -4.40 -0.61 -12.65
CA ALA A 25 -3.40 0.46 -12.63
C ALA A 25 -4.02 1.85 -12.41
N GLN A 26 -5.25 2.08 -12.88
CA GLN A 26 -5.97 3.34 -12.68
C GLN A 26 -6.35 3.54 -11.22
N ASP A 27 -6.80 2.48 -10.54
CA ASP A 27 -7.14 2.55 -9.11
C ASP A 27 -5.88 2.78 -8.27
N ALA A 28 -4.79 2.07 -8.58
CA ALA A 28 -3.50 2.30 -7.94
C ALA A 28 -3.04 3.76 -8.11
N SER A 29 -3.15 4.31 -9.32
CA SER A 29 -2.80 5.70 -9.62
C SER A 29 -3.64 6.70 -8.83
N LYS A 30 -4.93 6.42 -8.65
CA LYS A 30 -5.83 7.25 -7.85
C LYS A 30 -5.47 7.21 -6.37
N LEU A 31 -5.19 6.03 -5.83
CA LEU A 31 -4.77 5.86 -4.44
C LEU A 31 -3.45 6.59 -4.15
N LEU A 32 -2.50 6.55 -5.09
CA LEU A 32 -1.27 7.34 -4.99
C LEU A 32 -1.55 8.84 -4.93
N ALA A 33 -2.47 9.35 -5.76
CA ALA A 33 -2.88 10.75 -5.73
C ALA A 33 -3.58 11.14 -4.41
N ASP A 34 -4.30 10.21 -3.79
CA ASP A 34 -4.97 10.39 -2.50
C ASP A 34 -4.02 10.25 -1.29
N GLY A 35 -2.73 9.98 -1.53
CA GLY A 35 -1.68 9.97 -0.50
C GLY A 35 -1.27 8.59 0.01
N PHE A 36 -1.66 7.52 -0.67
CA PHE A 36 -1.09 6.19 -0.41
C PHE A 36 0.34 6.12 -0.93
N ILE A 37 1.13 5.23 -0.34
CA ILE A 37 2.46 4.87 -0.81
C ILE A 37 2.43 3.52 -1.52
N LEU A 38 3.21 3.40 -2.59
CA LEU A 38 3.40 2.11 -3.26
C LEU A 38 4.34 1.25 -2.41
N LEU A 39 3.87 0.09 -1.98
CA LEU A 39 4.63 -0.87 -1.19
C LEU A 39 5.28 -1.94 -2.07
N GLY A 40 4.62 -2.31 -3.16
CA GLY A 40 5.14 -3.32 -4.08
C GLY A 40 4.30 -3.46 -5.33
N VAL A 41 4.93 -4.03 -6.36
CA VAL A 41 4.25 -4.49 -7.58
C VAL A 41 4.60 -5.96 -7.76
N GLY A 42 3.61 -6.82 -7.60
CA GLY A 42 3.72 -8.26 -7.87
C GLY A 42 3.24 -8.58 -9.28
N ASN A 43 3.79 -9.64 -9.88
CA ASN A 43 3.16 -10.29 -11.02
C ASN A 43 2.47 -11.55 -10.50
N SER A 44 1.16 -11.63 -10.70
CA SER A 44 0.37 -12.80 -10.29
C SER A 44 -0.23 -13.46 -11.52
N VAL A 45 -0.10 -14.78 -11.59
CA VAL A 45 -0.71 -15.60 -12.64
C VAL A 45 -2.09 -16.01 -12.14
N PHE A 46 -3.12 -15.45 -12.78
CA PHE A 46 -4.50 -15.73 -12.40
C PHE A 46 -4.99 -17.04 -13.04
N VAL A 47 -6.13 -17.55 -12.57
CA VAL A 47 -6.70 -18.85 -12.96
C VAL A 47 -7.05 -18.90 -14.46
N ASP A 48 -7.24 -17.75 -15.10
CA ASP A 48 -7.42 -17.59 -16.55
C ASP A 48 -6.11 -17.53 -17.35
N ASN A 49 -4.97 -17.76 -16.68
CA ASN A 49 -3.63 -17.79 -17.25
C ASN A 49 -3.14 -16.43 -17.80
N ASP A 50 -3.82 -15.34 -17.45
CA ASP A 50 -3.33 -13.98 -17.70
C ASP A 50 -2.39 -13.55 -16.58
N SER A 51 -1.21 -13.07 -16.96
CA SER A 51 -0.30 -12.38 -16.05
C SER A 51 -0.84 -10.97 -15.81
N ARG A 52 -1.19 -10.65 -14.56
CA ARG A 52 -1.58 -9.29 -14.18
C ARG A 52 -0.63 -8.74 -13.13
N PHE A 53 -0.40 -7.44 -13.20
CA PHE A 53 0.31 -6.72 -12.16
C PHE A 53 -0.63 -6.46 -11.00
N VAL A 54 -0.22 -6.81 -9.79
CA VAL A 54 -0.91 -6.48 -8.55
C VAL A 54 -0.11 -5.40 -7.85
N TYR A 55 -0.75 -4.26 -7.61
CA TYR A 55 -0.19 -3.13 -6.89
C TYR A 55 -0.60 -3.22 -5.44
N SER A 56 0.36 -3.35 -4.52
CA SER A 56 0.12 -3.27 -3.09
C SER A 56 0.43 -1.85 -2.62
N LEU A 57 -0.58 -1.16 -2.11
CA LEU A 57 -0.47 0.22 -1.63
C LEU A 57 -0.82 0.27 -0.15
N GLY A 58 -0.20 1.18 0.60
CA GLY A 58 -0.55 1.40 1.99
C GLY A 58 -0.54 2.86 2.39
N PHE A 59 -0.96 3.15 3.60
CA PHE A 59 -0.95 4.51 4.15
C PHE A 59 -0.28 4.53 5.52
N THR A 60 0.55 5.55 5.73
CA THR A 60 1.51 5.62 6.84
C THR A 60 1.06 6.51 8.00
N LYS A 61 -0.09 7.18 7.93
CA LYS A 61 -0.55 8.00 9.06
C LYS A 61 -1.57 7.25 9.94
N PRO A 62 -1.78 7.72 11.18
CA PRO A 62 -2.88 7.28 12.02
C PRO A 62 -4.25 7.48 11.36
N ILE A 63 -5.24 6.68 11.77
CA ILE A 63 -6.59 6.71 11.20
C ILE A 63 -7.25 8.09 11.36
N GLU A 64 -6.90 8.83 12.42
CA GLU A 64 -7.44 10.17 12.70
C GLU A 64 -6.90 11.25 11.74
N GLU A 65 -5.79 10.97 11.05
CA GLU A 65 -5.13 11.88 10.11
C GLU A 65 -5.41 11.54 8.64
N LEU A 66 -6.25 10.53 8.39
CA LEU A 66 -6.68 10.12 7.07
C LEU A 66 -7.60 11.16 6.42
N SER A 67 -7.57 11.21 5.09
CA SER A 67 -8.61 11.90 4.32
C SER A 67 -9.98 11.25 4.58
N HIS A 68 -11.07 12.01 4.44
CA HIS A 68 -12.43 11.49 4.67
C HIS A 68 -12.73 10.24 3.83
N TRP A 69 -12.22 10.17 2.60
CA TRP A 69 -12.40 8.98 1.77
C TRP A 69 -11.69 7.76 2.39
N ALA A 70 -10.43 7.92 2.78
CA ALA A 70 -9.63 6.83 3.31
C ALA A 70 -10.10 6.39 4.72
N SER A 71 -10.60 7.31 5.54
CA SER A 71 -11.24 6.99 6.83
C SER A 71 -12.60 6.30 6.66
N SER A 72 -13.39 6.66 5.64
CA SER A 72 -14.72 6.08 5.40
C SER A 72 -14.69 4.68 4.77
N ASN A 73 -13.57 4.30 4.18
CA ASN A 73 -13.35 2.98 3.57
C ASN A 73 -12.47 2.08 4.45
N PHE A 74 -12.32 2.42 5.74
CA PHE A 74 -11.63 1.63 6.75
C PHE A 74 -12.59 0.85 7.64
#